data_AF-A0A431K3Z1-F1
#
_entry.id   AF-A0A431K3Z1-F1
#
_cell.length_a   1.000
_cell.length_b   1.000
_cell.length_c   1.000
_cell.angle_alpha   90.00
_cell.angle_beta   90.00
_cell.angle_gamma   90.00
#
_symmetry.space_group_name_H-M   'P 1'
#
loop_
_entity.id
_entity.type
_entity.pdbx_description
1 polymer ?
#
loop_
_entity_poly.entity_id
_entity_poly.type
_entity_poly.pdbx_seq_one_letter_code
_entity_poly.pdbx_strand_id
1 'polypeptide(L)'
;MLFVPRPAWAGVWMGAATLMCGQSAAAATVSCHTHTVVAGDTLIDLSQRYLAEPGHWQFLARVNHVRDPRHMQIGSALCIPLDQMKSMPQPGVVLEVVGDAVSMAPPEPAQAQTPNRRQPKPRGKAAMAQAASPAPPASTPLHKGDTVPPGMTLRTSTNGYVTVQLADGSILKVQADTEARLESSRHYEEAGFYASIWSVLRGRVESLVTHLTGGQPRYQIKTPQAVLGVRGTEFRVSTDAQRTVGETLSGTVALSSGSHTTLIQAGQGTVTNGQAGIETPQALPSAPTLGGVPTLFERPLMRIDLPEAPGAASYRIQIAEDADFRRVRFEAVSEAVSPQAHFRVADLPDGVYHLRARIANTHGLEGPDAVMALRLKARPEPPIPTAPVNHAKVRAKEVTLSWTTHPDARQYRLQVARDAAFTQLVAEHTALKDTQLTLALPVGDYHWRLATTAAAQDMGPWGDSQLLLMREPPPQPPPPVITPGSLQFQLQSEPGQRFEFQMASDAGFTRMLHETASPTPQITLPRPAEGGRLYVRYRAIDDDGFIGPYTSPQMVLLPPCVRSGDMQCVKGGERFLTSRP
;
A
#
# COMPACT_ATOMS: atom_id res chain seq x y z
N MET A 1 -1.97 -42.79 -51.70
CA MET A 1 -1.79 -42.63 -53.15
C MET A 1 -2.84 -41.62 -53.63
N LEU A 2 -2.62 -40.62 -54.47
CA LEU A 2 -1.48 -39.92 -55.08
C LEU A 2 -2.00 -39.40 -56.44
N PHE A 3 -1.73 -38.13 -56.74
CA PHE A 3 -1.76 -37.49 -58.07
C PHE A 3 -3.05 -37.30 -58.90
N VAL A 4 -3.50 -36.04 -58.86
CA VAL A 4 -3.87 -35.11 -59.96
C VAL A 4 -3.39 -35.50 -61.38
N PRO A 5 -4.19 -35.22 -62.43
CA PRO A 5 -3.72 -34.29 -63.48
C PRO A 5 -4.74 -33.20 -63.92
N ARG A 6 -4.23 -32.06 -64.41
CA ARG A 6 -4.93 -31.06 -65.27
C ARG A 6 -4.38 -31.19 -66.71
N PRO A 7 -5.15 -30.87 -67.77
CA PRO A 7 -5.04 -29.58 -68.49
C PRO A 7 -6.39 -29.07 -69.05
N ALA A 8 -6.55 -27.95 -69.80
CA ALA A 8 -5.95 -26.60 -69.77
C ALA A 8 -6.75 -25.65 -70.72
N TRP A 9 -6.66 -24.32 -70.50
CA TRP A 9 -7.02 -23.21 -71.44
C TRP A 9 -8.52 -23.03 -71.82
N ALA A 10 -9.03 -21.83 -72.16
CA ALA A 10 -8.56 -20.44 -72.04
C ALA A 10 -9.78 -19.48 -72.04
N GLY A 11 -9.63 -18.23 -71.58
CA GLY A 11 -10.72 -17.24 -71.62
C GLY A 11 -10.42 -15.96 -70.84
N VAL A 12 -9.73 -15.00 -71.47
CA VAL A 12 -9.52 -13.66 -70.90
C VAL A 12 -10.70 -12.76 -71.27
N TRP A 13 -11.34 -12.15 -70.26
CA TRP A 13 -12.20 -10.98 -70.47
C TRP A 13 -11.83 -9.88 -69.47
N MET A 14 -11.51 -8.71 -70.00
CA MET A 14 -11.00 -7.56 -69.25
C MET A 14 -12.16 -6.59 -68.99
N GLY A 15 -12.78 -6.68 -67.82
CA GLY A 15 -13.89 -5.83 -67.41
C GLY A 15 -13.44 -4.71 -66.48
N ALA A 16 -13.36 -3.48 -66.99
CA ALA A 16 -13.06 -2.30 -66.17
C ALA A 16 -14.30 -1.89 -65.36
N ALA A 17 -14.33 -2.25 -64.06
CA ALA A 17 -15.35 -1.79 -63.13
C ALA A 17 -14.88 -0.52 -62.39
N THR A 18 -15.43 0.63 -62.77
CA THR A 18 -15.25 1.90 -62.06
C THR A 18 -15.91 1.80 -60.68
N LEU A 19 -15.13 1.65 -59.61
CA LEU A 19 -15.63 1.83 -58.25
C LEU A 19 -16.04 3.29 -58.04
N MET A 20 -17.34 3.56 -58.05
CA MET A 20 -17.86 4.80 -57.48
C MET A 20 -17.62 4.76 -55.97
N CYS A 21 -16.81 5.71 -55.49
CA CYS A 21 -16.52 5.87 -54.07
C CYS A 21 -17.75 6.44 -53.36
N GLY A 22 -18.65 5.57 -52.93
CA GLY A 22 -19.80 5.91 -52.11
C GLY A 22 -19.35 6.32 -50.71
N GLN A 23 -19.16 7.63 -50.49
CA GLN A 23 -19.00 8.17 -49.15
C GLN A 23 -20.32 8.07 -48.38
N SER A 24 -20.54 6.93 -47.73
CA SER A 24 -21.57 6.79 -46.70
C SER A 24 -21.18 7.64 -45.50
N ALA A 25 -21.60 8.90 -45.50
CA ALA A 25 -21.54 9.75 -44.33
C ALA A 25 -22.30 9.06 -43.18
N ALA A 26 -21.60 8.69 -42.11
CA ALA A 26 -22.22 8.13 -40.93
C ALA A 26 -23.20 9.16 -40.36
N ALA A 27 -24.50 8.88 -40.48
CA ALA A 27 -25.53 9.73 -39.90
C ALA A 27 -25.36 9.73 -38.38
N ALA A 28 -25.04 10.90 -37.81
CA ALA A 28 -24.97 11.05 -36.36
C ALA A 28 -26.32 10.66 -35.76
N THR A 29 -26.31 9.68 -34.86
CA THR A 29 -27.51 9.23 -34.15
C THR A 29 -28.00 10.35 -33.22
N VAL A 30 -29.01 11.08 -33.71
CA VAL A 30 -29.65 12.15 -32.94
C VAL A 30 -30.21 11.55 -31.65
N SER A 31 -29.70 12.00 -30.51
CA SER A 31 -30.25 11.62 -29.21
C SER A 31 -31.60 12.31 -29.04
N CYS A 32 -32.65 11.53 -28.78
CA CYS A 32 -34.04 12.00 -28.78
C CYS A 32 -34.66 11.87 -27.38
N HIS A 33 -35.35 12.91 -26.93
CA HIS A 33 -36.50 12.70 -26.05
C HIS A 33 -37.68 12.20 -26.90
N THR A 34 -38.45 11.24 -26.39
CA THR A 34 -39.64 10.71 -27.09
C THR A 34 -40.88 11.27 -26.43
N HIS A 35 -41.61 12.11 -27.16
CA HIS A 35 -42.94 12.58 -26.76
C HIS A 35 -44.01 11.72 -27.42
N THR A 36 -45.00 11.23 -26.66
CA THR A 36 -46.17 10.54 -27.23
C THR A 36 -47.25 11.56 -27.50
N VAL A 37 -47.63 11.74 -28.77
CA VAL A 37 -48.64 12.70 -29.21
C VAL A 37 -49.98 12.41 -28.53
N VAL A 38 -50.55 13.40 -27.85
CA VAL A 38 -51.89 13.33 -27.24
C VAL A 38 -52.91 14.19 -28.01
N ALA A 39 -54.19 14.04 -27.67
CA ALA A 39 -55.25 14.84 -28.27
C ALA A 39 -55.02 16.34 -28.02
N GLY A 40 -54.96 17.13 -29.10
CA GLY A 40 -54.73 18.58 -29.04
C GLY A 40 -53.28 19.02 -29.23
N ASP A 41 -52.30 18.11 -29.27
CA ASP A 41 -50.92 18.48 -29.61
C ASP A 41 -50.82 18.95 -31.07
N THR A 42 -50.14 20.08 -31.30
CA THR A 42 -49.62 20.49 -32.61
C THR A 42 -48.09 20.55 -32.58
N LEU A 43 -47.41 20.42 -33.72
CA LEU A 43 -45.95 20.60 -33.78
C LEU A 43 -45.52 22.02 -33.37
N ILE A 44 -46.40 23.00 -33.54
CA ILE A 44 -46.14 24.39 -33.17
C ILE A 44 -46.10 24.49 -31.64
N ASP A 45 -47.08 23.91 -30.95
CA ASP A 45 -47.17 23.93 -29.49
C ASP A 45 -46.06 23.06 -28.85
N LEU A 46 -45.77 21.89 -29.43
CA LEU A 46 -44.64 21.05 -28.98
C LEU A 46 -43.28 21.74 -29.21
N SER A 47 -43.13 22.50 -30.31
CA SER A 47 -41.95 23.34 -30.55
C SER A 47 -41.83 24.45 -29.50
N GLN A 48 -42.92 25.16 -29.21
CA GLN A 48 -42.95 26.19 -28.17
C GLN A 48 -42.69 25.63 -26.77
N ARG A 49 -43.18 24.42 -26.47
CA ARG A 49 -42.98 23.70 -25.22
C ARG A 49 -41.51 23.31 -25.06
N TYR A 50 -40.99 22.48 -25.98
CA TYR A 50 -39.71 21.78 -25.79
C TYR A 50 -38.46 22.45 -26.40
N LEU A 51 -38.54 23.25 -27.47
CA LEU A 51 -37.33 23.74 -28.17
C LEU A 51 -36.76 25.04 -27.59
N ALA A 52 -35.44 25.15 -27.59
CA ALA A 52 -34.71 26.37 -27.25
C ALA A 52 -35.08 27.55 -28.17
N GLU A 53 -35.41 27.25 -29.43
CA GLU A 53 -35.97 28.20 -30.40
C GLU A 53 -37.44 27.83 -30.70
N PRO A 54 -38.43 28.46 -30.04
CA PRO A 54 -39.85 28.11 -30.15
C PRO A 54 -40.42 28.08 -31.58
N GLY A 55 -39.83 28.85 -32.50
CA GLY A 55 -40.25 28.94 -33.90
C GLY A 55 -39.82 27.77 -34.79
N HIS A 56 -38.90 26.90 -34.35
CA HIS A 56 -38.28 25.86 -35.19
C HIS A 56 -39.12 24.57 -35.37
N TRP A 57 -40.45 24.69 -35.42
CA TRP A 57 -41.34 23.55 -35.66
C TRP A 57 -41.10 22.87 -37.02
N GLN A 58 -40.60 23.58 -38.05
CA GLN A 58 -40.24 22.97 -39.33
C GLN A 58 -39.02 22.03 -39.23
N PHE A 59 -38.16 22.23 -38.23
CA PHE A 59 -37.08 21.29 -37.95
C PHE A 59 -37.64 20.00 -37.34
N LEU A 60 -38.52 20.09 -36.34
CA LEU A 60 -39.22 18.91 -35.80
C LEU A 60 -40.05 18.18 -36.85
N ALA A 61 -40.74 18.91 -37.75
CA ALA A 61 -41.49 18.32 -38.86
C ALA A 61 -40.59 17.48 -39.78
N ARG A 62 -39.38 17.97 -40.11
CA ARG A 62 -38.40 17.25 -40.93
C ARG A 62 -37.84 16.02 -40.22
N VAL A 63 -37.46 16.15 -38.94
CA VAL A 63 -36.89 15.05 -38.13
C VAL A 63 -37.89 13.90 -37.95
N ASN A 64 -39.18 14.21 -37.87
CA ASN A 64 -40.24 13.24 -37.60
C ASN A 64 -41.10 12.88 -38.83
N HIS A 65 -40.75 13.39 -40.01
CA HIS A 65 -41.49 13.20 -41.26
C HIS A 65 -43.00 13.59 -41.21
N VAL A 66 -43.35 14.54 -40.34
CA VAL A 66 -44.73 15.03 -40.16
C VAL A 66 -45.09 15.99 -41.29
N ARG A 67 -46.18 15.71 -42.01
CA ARG A 67 -46.62 16.49 -43.18
C ARG A 67 -47.54 17.67 -42.82
N ASP A 68 -48.48 17.46 -41.90
CA ASP A 68 -49.36 18.52 -41.37
C ASP A 68 -48.93 18.87 -39.93
N PRO A 69 -48.39 20.06 -39.67
CA PRO A 69 -47.96 20.46 -38.33
C PRO A 69 -49.12 20.69 -37.35
N ARG A 70 -50.38 20.75 -37.80
CA ARG A 70 -51.57 20.93 -36.96
C ARG A 70 -52.34 19.64 -36.69
N HIS A 71 -52.07 18.58 -37.44
CA HIS A 71 -52.75 17.28 -37.29
C HIS A 71 -51.73 16.14 -37.21
N MET A 72 -51.40 15.74 -35.99
CA MET A 72 -50.55 14.57 -35.72
C MET A 72 -51.40 13.37 -35.29
N GLN A 73 -50.88 12.16 -35.51
CA GLN A 73 -51.56 10.93 -35.08
C GLN A 73 -51.41 10.75 -33.57
N ILE A 74 -52.53 10.74 -32.84
CA ILE A 74 -52.56 10.47 -31.39
C ILE A 74 -51.95 9.08 -31.13
N GLY A 75 -51.10 8.98 -30.11
CA GLY A 75 -50.33 7.78 -29.77
C GLY A 75 -49.03 7.61 -30.56
N SER A 76 -48.75 8.43 -31.58
CA SER A 76 -47.47 8.38 -32.30
C SER A 76 -46.32 8.93 -31.45
N ALA A 77 -45.12 8.40 -31.66
CA ALA A 77 -43.90 8.77 -30.95
C ALA A 77 -43.10 9.81 -31.75
N LEU A 78 -42.91 10.99 -31.18
CA LEU A 78 -42.15 12.10 -31.75
C LEU A 78 -40.75 12.16 -31.12
N CYS A 79 -39.69 12.10 -31.93
CA CYS A 79 -38.34 12.48 -31.52
C CYS A 79 -38.24 14.01 -31.38
N ILE A 80 -37.83 14.45 -30.20
CA ILE A 80 -37.42 15.82 -29.91
C ILE A 80 -35.90 15.79 -29.65
N PRO A 81 -35.06 16.32 -30.57
CA PRO A 81 -33.61 16.26 -30.44
C PRO A 81 -33.07 17.01 -29.21
N LEU A 82 -32.28 16.31 -28.38
CA LEU A 82 -31.79 16.85 -27.11
C LEU A 82 -30.90 18.10 -27.26
N ASP A 83 -30.19 18.22 -28.38
CA ASP A 83 -29.34 19.37 -28.72
C ASP A 83 -30.13 20.64 -29.06
N GLN A 84 -31.41 20.50 -29.43
CA GLN A 84 -32.32 21.59 -29.78
C GLN A 84 -33.32 21.93 -28.66
N MET A 85 -33.38 21.12 -27.60
CA MET A 85 -34.32 21.32 -26.50
C MET A 85 -33.90 22.43 -25.52
N LYS A 86 -34.88 23.10 -24.93
CA LYS A 86 -34.68 23.97 -23.76
C LYS A 86 -33.99 23.19 -22.67
N SER A 87 -32.90 23.72 -22.16
CA SER A 87 -32.16 23.12 -21.06
C SER A 87 -31.36 24.15 -20.29
N MET A 88 -31.25 23.93 -18.99
CA MET A 88 -30.36 24.70 -18.11
C MET A 88 -29.08 23.89 -17.89
N PRO A 89 -27.88 24.48 -18.13
CA PRO A 89 -26.63 23.87 -17.70
C PRO A 89 -26.63 23.65 -16.18
N GLN A 90 -26.19 22.47 -15.75
CA GLN A 90 -26.08 22.10 -14.34
C GLN A 90 -24.63 21.71 -14.04
N PRO A 91 -23.85 22.50 -13.30
CA PRO A 91 -22.50 22.09 -12.92
C PRO A 91 -22.54 20.89 -11.97
N GLY A 92 -21.51 20.05 -12.02
CA GLY A 92 -21.22 19.12 -10.93
C GLY A 92 -20.64 19.85 -9.72
N VAL A 93 -20.57 19.17 -8.58
CA VAL A 93 -19.93 19.65 -7.35
C VAL A 93 -18.90 18.63 -6.89
N VAL A 94 -17.69 19.08 -6.57
CA VAL A 94 -16.63 18.24 -6.00
C VAL A 94 -16.98 17.91 -4.55
N LEU A 95 -17.32 16.65 -4.28
CA LEU A 95 -17.60 16.16 -2.93
C LEU A 95 -16.34 15.90 -2.11
N GLU A 96 -15.24 15.52 -2.76
CA GLU A 96 -14.00 15.13 -2.09
C GLU A 96 -12.81 15.23 -3.05
N VAL A 97 -11.65 15.62 -2.52
CA VAL A 97 -10.35 15.60 -3.22
C VAL A 97 -9.32 14.96 -2.29
N VAL A 98 -8.51 14.05 -2.85
CA VAL A 98 -7.34 13.49 -2.19
C VAL A 98 -6.13 13.59 -3.11
N GLY A 99 -4.95 13.86 -2.55
CA GLY A 99 -3.72 14.01 -3.32
C GLY A 99 -3.79 15.22 -4.26
N ASP A 100 -2.98 15.20 -5.30
CA ASP A 100 -2.91 16.30 -6.26
C ASP A 100 -3.96 16.13 -7.36
N ALA A 101 -4.89 17.09 -7.43
CA ALA A 101 -5.85 17.20 -8.51
C ALA A 101 -5.96 18.65 -8.99
N VAL A 102 -6.06 18.84 -10.30
CA VAL A 102 -6.21 20.16 -10.92
C VAL A 102 -7.38 20.19 -11.90
N SER A 103 -8.04 21.34 -11.98
CA SER A 103 -8.94 21.69 -13.06
C SER A 103 -8.20 22.46 -14.14
N MET A 104 -8.67 22.31 -15.37
CA MET A 104 -8.31 23.15 -16.50
C MET A 104 -9.61 23.67 -17.10
N ALA A 105 -9.73 25.00 -17.23
CA ALA A 105 -10.84 25.61 -17.91
C ALA A 105 -10.94 25.11 -19.37
N PRO A 106 -12.15 25.06 -19.98
CA PRO A 106 -12.26 24.81 -21.40
C PRO A 106 -11.37 25.81 -22.16
N PRO A 107 -10.67 25.39 -23.24
CA PRO A 107 -9.95 26.32 -24.08
C PRO A 107 -10.93 27.37 -24.59
N GLU A 108 -10.60 28.64 -24.39
CA GLU A 108 -11.44 29.76 -24.80
C GLU A 108 -11.76 29.61 -26.30
N PRO A 109 -13.04 29.67 -26.71
CA PRO A 109 -13.40 29.48 -28.11
C PRO A 109 -12.65 30.52 -28.93
N ALA A 110 -11.77 30.06 -29.82
CA ALA A 110 -10.90 30.92 -30.62
C ALA A 110 -11.76 32.00 -31.29
N GLN A 111 -11.62 33.24 -30.80
CA GLN A 111 -12.45 34.34 -31.26
C GLN A 111 -12.26 34.45 -32.77
N ALA A 112 -13.33 34.16 -33.51
CA ALA A 112 -13.29 34.21 -34.97
C ALA A 112 -13.00 35.66 -35.36
N GLN A 113 -11.74 35.93 -35.72
CA GLN A 113 -11.29 37.24 -36.15
C GLN A 113 -12.05 37.58 -37.42
N THR A 114 -13.13 38.35 -37.26
CA THR A 114 -13.87 38.92 -38.37
C THR A 114 -12.88 39.73 -39.20
N PRO A 115 -12.69 39.44 -40.50
CA PRO A 115 -11.65 40.09 -41.28
C PRO A 115 -12.03 41.56 -41.49
N ASN A 116 -11.53 42.42 -40.60
CA ASN A 116 -11.90 43.82 -40.56
C ASN A 116 -11.30 44.54 -41.77
N ARG A 117 -12.16 44.77 -42.77
CA ARG A 117 -11.80 45.19 -44.12
C ARG A 117 -11.48 46.69 -44.16
N ARG A 118 -10.31 47.10 -43.66
CA ARG A 118 -9.51 48.30 -44.07
C ARG A 118 -8.28 48.51 -43.16
N GLN A 119 -7.10 48.11 -43.63
CA GLN A 119 -5.82 48.74 -43.26
C GLN A 119 -4.90 48.83 -44.50
N PRO A 120 -4.15 49.94 -44.68
CA PRO A 120 -3.23 50.10 -45.80
C PRO A 120 -1.89 49.37 -45.56
N LYS A 121 -1.25 48.91 -46.65
CA LYS A 121 0.05 48.22 -46.64
C LYS A 121 1.17 49.06 -45.98
N PRO A 122 1.88 48.55 -44.96
CA PRO A 122 3.20 49.06 -44.60
C PRO A 122 4.27 48.50 -45.55
N ARG A 123 5.26 49.32 -45.91
CA ARG A 123 6.54 48.88 -46.51
C ARG A 123 7.55 48.68 -45.39
N GLY A 124 7.99 47.46 -45.16
CA GLY A 124 9.02 47.13 -44.15
C GLY A 124 9.57 45.72 -44.37
N LYS A 125 10.87 45.52 -44.13
CA LYS A 125 11.55 44.23 -44.37
C LYS A 125 11.15 43.19 -43.32
N ALA A 126 11.11 41.92 -43.73
CA ALA A 126 10.72 40.81 -42.88
C ALA A 126 11.71 40.56 -41.73
N ALA A 127 11.16 40.35 -40.54
CA ALA A 127 11.82 39.66 -39.45
C ALA A 127 11.00 38.40 -39.14
N MET A 128 11.63 37.22 -39.17
CA MET A 128 10.98 35.97 -38.79
C MET A 128 10.86 35.91 -37.26
N ALA A 129 9.76 36.43 -36.72
CA ALA A 129 9.37 36.12 -35.34
C ALA A 129 8.87 34.68 -35.29
N GLN A 130 9.54 33.82 -34.51
CA GLN A 130 9.00 32.51 -34.17
C GLN A 130 7.70 32.71 -33.40
N ALA A 131 6.61 32.11 -33.87
CA ALA A 131 5.37 32.08 -33.13
C ALA A 131 5.61 31.30 -31.83
N ALA A 132 5.53 31.98 -30.68
CA ALA A 132 5.58 31.32 -29.40
C ALA A 132 4.42 30.32 -29.32
N SER A 133 4.71 29.08 -28.94
CA SER A 133 3.67 28.09 -28.64
C SER A 133 2.69 28.69 -27.63
N PRO A 134 1.37 28.48 -27.78
CA PRO A 134 0.40 28.94 -26.80
C PRO A 134 0.78 28.35 -25.44
N ALA A 135 0.81 29.20 -24.40
CA ALA A 135 1.05 28.74 -23.05
C ALA A 135 0.02 27.65 -22.69
N PRO A 136 0.43 26.57 -21.99
CA PRO A 136 -0.52 25.55 -21.57
C PRO A 136 -1.64 26.20 -20.73
N PRO A 137 -2.90 25.74 -20.85
CA PRO A 137 -4.01 26.32 -20.11
C PRO A 137 -3.70 26.31 -18.62
N ALA A 138 -3.93 27.44 -17.95
CA ALA A 138 -3.64 27.59 -16.53
C ALA A 138 -4.42 26.54 -15.73
N SER A 139 -3.69 25.63 -15.09
CA SER A 139 -4.28 24.60 -14.23
C SER A 139 -4.44 25.12 -12.81
N THR A 140 -5.62 24.92 -12.22
CA THR A 140 -5.97 25.40 -10.87
C THR A 140 -6.18 24.20 -9.94
N PRO A 141 -5.57 24.16 -8.73
CA PRO A 141 -5.82 23.09 -7.77
C PRO A 141 -7.31 22.96 -7.44
N LEU A 142 -7.81 21.72 -7.40
CA LEU A 142 -9.19 21.39 -7.08
C LEU A 142 -9.37 21.24 -5.56
N HIS A 143 -10.48 21.75 -5.06
CA HIS A 143 -10.87 21.66 -3.65
C HIS A 143 -12.29 21.10 -3.51
N LYS A 144 -12.59 20.60 -2.31
CA LYS A 144 -13.93 20.19 -1.93
C LYS A 144 -14.89 21.38 -1.93
N GLY A 145 -16.03 21.23 -2.60
CA GLY A 145 -17.02 22.28 -2.82
C GLY A 145 -16.89 23.02 -4.15
N ASP A 146 -15.79 22.82 -4.90
CA ASP A 146 -15.62 23.44 -6.22
C ASP A 146 -16.71 22.98 -7.19
N THR A 147 -17.13 23.88 -8.07
CA THR A 147 -18.08 23.56 -9.15
C THR A 147 -17.34 23.05 -10.38
N VAL A 148 -17.90 22.02 -11.02
CA VAL A 148 -17.42 21.48 -12.29
C VAL A 148 -18.42 21.86 -13.38
N PRO A 149 -18.27 23.04 -14.03
CA PRO A 149 -19.11 23.43 -15.15
C PRO A 149 -18.80 22.60 -16.42
N PRO A 150 -19.76 22.47 -17.34
CA PRO A 150 -19.50 21.93 -18.68
C PRO A 150 -18.32 22.63 -19.38
N GLY A 151 -17.46 21.84 -20.00
CA GLY A 151 -16.20 22.25 -20.61
C GLY A 151 -14.96 22.04 -19.73
N MET A 152 -15.10 21.97 -18.40
CA MET A 152 -13.96 21.81 -17.48
C MET A 152 -13.36 20.41 -17.54
N THR A 153 -12.04 20.34 -17.66
CA THR A 153 -11.26 19.08 -17.54
C THR A 153 -10.68 18.97 -16.14
N LEU A 154 -10.85 17.80 -15.52
CA LEU A 154 -10.25 17.40 -14.26
C LEU A 154 -9.06 16.48 -14.55
N ARG A 155 -7.94 16.66 -13.84
CA ARG A 155 -6.75 15.81 -13.96
C ARG A 155 -6.19 15.47 -12.58
N THR A 156 -6.01 14.18 -12.31
CA THR A 156 -5.41 13.63 -11.09
C THR A 156 -3.96 13.17 -11.33
N SER A 157 -3.16 13.18 -10.26
CA SER A 157 -1.84 12.55 -10.19
C SER A 157 -1.93 11.03 -9.87
N THR A 158 -0.78 10.38 -9.70
CA THR A 158 -0.63 8.98 -9.25
C THR A 158 -1.23 8.70 -7.86
N ASN A 159 -1.42 9.74 -7.03
CA ASN A 159 -2.07 9.68 -5.72
C ASN A 159 -3.36 10.52 -5.65
N GLY A 160 -3.81 11.04 -6.81
CA GLY A 160 -4.93 11.98 -6.92
C GLY A 160 -6.28 11.27 -7.09
N TYR A 161 -7.29 11.67 -6.31
CA TYR A 161 -8.67 11.21 -6.44
C TYR A 161 -9.63 12.39 -6.33
N VAL A 162 -10.66 12.41 -7.18
CA VAL A 162 -11.72 13.43 -7.13
C VAL A 162 -13.07 12.73 -7.21
N THR A 163 -13.95 12.98 -6.24
CA THR A 163 -15.35 12.55 -6.32
C THR A 163 -16.22 13.73 -6.71
N VAL A 164 -16.93 13.63 -7.84
CA VAL A 164 -17.88 14.65 -8.32
C VAL A 164 -19.30 14.10 -8.22
N GLN A 165 -20.22 14.89 -7.68
CA GLN A 165 -21.65 14.65 -7.75
C GLN A 165 -22.29 15.56 -8.80
N LEU A 166 -23.19 15.00 -9.60
CA LEU A 166 -24.01 15.72 -10.56
C LEU A 166 -25.38 16.08 -9.96
N ALA A 167 -26.09 17.02 -10.59
CA ALA A 167 -27.38 17.51 -10.12
C ALA A 167 -28.52 16.46 -10.10
N ASP A 168 -28.35 15.33 -10.80
CA ASP A 168 -29.26 14.17 -10.75
C ASP A 168 -28.95 13.21 -9.57
N GLY A 169 -27.94 13.53 -8.76
CA GLY A 169 -27.43 12.69 -7.69
C GLY A 169 -26.39 11.66 -8.12
N SER A 170 -26.13 11.47 -9.43
CA SER A 170 -25.13 10.54 -9.94
C SER A 170 -23.72 10.94 -9.48
N ILE A 171 -22.88 9.95 -9.16
CA ILE A 171 -21.52 10.16 -8.65
C ILE A 171 -20.50 9.63 -9.66
N LEU A 172 -19.49 10.44 -9.98
CA LEU A 172 -18.29 10.06 -10.70
C LEU A 172 -17.09 10.11 -9.75
N LYS A 173 -16.42 8.98 -9.54
CA LYS A 173 -15.12 8.90 -8.86
C LYS A 173 -14.02 8.86 -9.92
N VAL A 174 -13.27 9.94 -10.06
CA VAL A 174 -12.06 10.06 -10.88
C VAL A 174 -10.89 9.51 -10.05
N GLN A 175 -10.25 8.44 -10.53
CA GLN A 175 -9.17 7.75 -9.80
C GLN A 175 -7.79 8.33 -10.16
N ALA A 176 -6.71 7.71 -9.68
CA ALA A 176 -5.34 8.11 -10.00
C ALA A 176 -5.07 8.16 -11.52
N ASP A 177 -4.10 9.00 -11.92
CA ASP A 177 -3.59 9.16 -13.28
C ASP A 177 -4.67 9.36 -14.37
N THR A 178 -5.77 10.03 -14.01
CA THR A 178 -6.96 10.16 -14.84
C THR A 178 -7.16 11.58 -15.35
N GLU A 179 -7.65 11.69 -16.58
CA GLU A 179 -8.02 12.95 -17.19
C GLU A 179 -9.44 12.84 -17.76
N ALA A 180 -10.37 13.56 -17.14
CA ALA A 180 -11.80 13.46 -17.42
C ALA A 180 -12.44 14.85 -17.54
N ARG A 181 -13.16 15.09 -18.63
CA ARG A 181 -13.84 16.37 -18.93
C ARG A 181 -15.35 16.21 -18.86
N LEU A 182 -16.03 17.11 -18.15
CA LEU A 182 -17.48 17.20 -18.26
C LEU A 182 -17.82 17.92 -19.57
N GLU A 183 -18.30 17.22 -20.60
CA GLU A 183 -18.66 17.86 -21.87
C GLU A 183 -19.98 18.60 -21.79
N SER A 184 -20.96 17.96 -21.15
CA SER A 184 -22.28 18.53 -20.92
C SER A 184 -22.88 17.98 -19.63
N SER A 185 -23.64 18.81 -18.94
CA SER A 185 -24.58 18.40 -17.91
C SER A 185 -25.72 19.40 -17.91
N ARG A 186 -26.94 18.91 -18.08
CA ARG A 186 -28.11 19.71 -18.42
C ARG A 186 -29.35 19.15 -17.75
N HIS A 187 -30.19 20.04 -17.23
CA HIS A 187 -31.56 19.75 -16.83
C HIS A 187 -32.52 20.19 -17.94
N TYR A 188 -33.44 19.30 -18.33
CA TYR A 188 -34.48 19.54 -19.32
C TYR A 188 -35.82 19.61 -18.59
N GLU A 189 -36.14 20.78 -18.05
CA GLU A 189 -37.25 21.00 -17.09
C GLU A 189 -38.58 20.41 -17.58
N GLU A 190 -39.00 20.78 -18.78
CA GLU A 190 -40.27 20.36 -19.40
C GLU A 190 -40.38 18.85 -19.63
N ALA A 191 -39.24 18.15 -19.73
CA ALA A 191 -39.19 16.70 -19.87
C ALA A 191 -38.83 15.98 -18.55
N GLY A 192 -38.59 16.73 -17.47
CA GLY A 192 -38.35 16.21 -16.12
C GLY A 192 -37.10 15.35 -15.98
N PHE A 193 -36.02 15.61 -16.73
CA PHE A 193 -34.82 14.78 -16.67
C PHE A 193 -33.50 15.54 -16.79
N TYR A 194 -32.44 14.88 -16.32
CA TYR A 194 -31.06 15.30 -16.50
C TYR A 194 -30.38 14.45 -17.59
N ALA A 195 -29.44 15.05 -18.31
CA ALA A 195 -28.52 14.33 -19.18
C ALA A 195 -27.11 14.90 -19.02
N SER A 196 -26.12 14.01 -18.95
CA SER A 196 -24.71 14.37 -18.73
C SER A 196 -23.78 13.49 -19.56
N ILE A 197 -22.75 14.12 -20.12
CA ILE A 197 -21.74 13.48 -20.96
C ILE A 197 -20.37 13.80 -20.37
N TRP A 198 -19.64 12.77 -19.97
CA TRP A 198 -18.23 12.85 -19.60
C TRP A 198 -17.36 12.31 -20.73
N SER A 199 -16.23 12.97 -21.00
CA SER A 199 -15.16 12.44 -21.84
C SER A 199 -13.97 12.07 -20.98
N VAL A 200 -13.69 10.77 -20.84
CA VAL A 200 -12.50 10.25 -20.16
C VAL A 200 -11.43 10.07 -21.23
N LEU A 201 -10.37 10.87 -21.18
CA LEU A 201 -9.31 10.90 -22.19
C LEU A 201 -8.26 9.82 -21.92
N ARG A 202 -7.99 9.55 -20.64
CA ARG A 202 -7.10 8.49 -20.13
C ARG A 202 -7.37 8.22 -18.65
N GLY A 203 -6.92 7.07 -18.18
CA GLY A 203 -7.01 6.66 -16.78
C GLY A 203 -8.31 5.91 -16.50
N ARG A 204 -8.90 6.11 -15.32
CA ARG A 204 -10.01 5.31 -14.80
C ARG A 204 -11.04 6.13 -14.03
N VAL A 205 -12.31 5.80 -14.26
CA VAL A 205 -13.43 6.30 -13.49
C VAL A 205 -14.35 5.17 -13.01
N GLU A 206 -14.99 5.40 -11.87
CA GLU A 206 -16.06 4.55 -11.32
C GLU A 206 -17.31 5.42 -11.17
N SER A 207 -18.43 4.98 -11.72
CA SER A 207 -19.67 5.76 -11.78
C SER A 207 -20.83 5.00 -11.15
N LEU A 208 -21.52 5.68 -10.24
CA LEU A 208 -22.79 5.26 -9.67
C LEU A 208 -23.88 6.19 -10.19
N VAL A 209 -24.69 5.70 -11.14
CA VAL A 209 -25.70 6.49 -11.85
C VAL A 209 -27.08 6.26 -11.24
N THR A 210 -27.78 7.35 -10.91
CA THR A 210 -29.13 7.27 -10.33
C THR A 210 -30.12 6.65 -11.32
N HIS A 211 -31.12 5.93 -10.78
CA HIS A 211 -32.11 5.22 -11.59
C HIS A 211 -33.11 6.21 -12.23
N LEU A 212 -32.85 6.60 -13.47
CA LEU A 212 -33.77 7.42 -14.27
C LEU A 212 -34.77 6.55 -15.05
N THR A 213 -36.05 6.87 -14.91
CA THR A 213 -37.18 6.14 -15.50
C THR A 213 -37.40 6.51 -16.98
N GLY A 214 -37.28 5.51 -17.87
CA GLY A 214 -37.79 5.55 -19.25
C GLY A 214 -36.90 6.27 -20.29
N GLY A 215 -36.65 5.60 -21.42
CA GLY A 215 -36.04 6.18 -22.63
C GLY A 215 -34.58 5.79 -22.90
N GLN A 216 -33.94 6.54 -23.81
CA GLN A 216 -32.52 6.41 -24.18
C GLN A 216 -31.57 6.68 -23.00
N PRO A 217 -30.33 6.14 -23.00
CA PRO A 217 -29.33 6.41 -21.98
C PRO A 217 -28.93 7.90 -21.95
N ARG A 218 -29.19 8.55 -20.81
CA ARG A 218 -28.99 10.01 -20.62
C ARG A 218 -27.69 10.36 -19.90
N TYR A 219 -27.08 9.38 -19.23
CA TYR A 219 -25.71 9.46 -18.74
C TYR A 219 -24.81 8.75 -19.76
N GLN A 220 -23.73 9.40 -20.18
CA GLN A 220 -22.78 8.83 -21.15
C GLN A 220 -21.34 9.08 -20.73
N ILE A 221 -20.49 8.08 -20.94
CA ILE A 221 -19.02 8.22 -20.90
C ILE A 221 -18.49 7.99 -22.31
N LYS A 222 -17.84 9.00 -22.88
CA LYS A 222 -17.06 8.90 -24.09
C LYS A 222 -15.61 8.62 -23.73
N THR A 223 -14.98 7.77 -24.51
CA THR A 223 -13.54 7.52 -24.53
C THR A 223 -13.03 7.70 -25.96
N PRO A 224 -11.71 7.66 -26.22
CA PRO A 224 -11.19 7.75 -27.59
C PRO A 224 -11.65 6.60 -28.51
N GLN A 225 -12.04 5.44 -27.96
CA GLN A 225 -12.42 4.26 -28.73
C GLN A 225 -13.93 3.96 -28.76
N ALA A 226 -14.72 4.46 -27.79
CA ALA A 226 -16.14 4.13 -27.68
C ALA A 226 -16.98 5.16 -26.90
N VAL A 227 -18.31 4.99 -26.97
CA VAL A 227 -19.29 5.68 -26.14
C VAL A 227 -20.05 4.66 -25.31
N LEU A 228 -20.02 4.80 -23.98
CA LEU A 228 -20.77 3.99 -23.04
C LEU A 228 -22.04 4.74 -22.63
N GLY A 229 -23.19 4.32 -23.14
CA GLY A 229 -24.51 4.81 -22.76
C GLY A 229 -25.07 4.03 -21.58
N VAL A 230 -25.50 4.74 -20.54
CA VAL A 230 -25.81 4.16 -19.23
C VAL A 230 -27.21 4.50 -18.73
N ARG A 231 -27.82 3.56 -18.00
CA ARG A 231 -29.10 3.74 -17.31
C ARG A 231 -29.13 2.97 -15.98
N GLY A 232 -29.06 3.69 -14.86
CA GLY A 232 -29.25 3.12 -13.52
C GLY A 232 -28.27 2.00 -13.17
N THR A 233 -26.97 2.28 -13.29
CA THR A 233 -25.91 1.28 -13.07
C THR A 233 -24.83 1.78 -12.13
N GLU A 234 -24.18 0.83 -11.49
CA GLU A 234 -22.79 0.95 -11.06
C GLU A 234 -21.89 0.32 -12.13
N PHE A 235 -20.90 1.07 -12.61
CA PHE A 235 -19.98 0.60 -13.64
C PHE A 235 -18.62 1.30 -13.56
N ARG A 236 -17.61 0.69 -14.17
CA ARG A 236 -16.25 1.19 -14.24
C ARG A 236 -15.82 1.33 -15.70
N VAL A 237 -15.04 2.37 -15.97
CA VAL A 237 -14.42 2.59 -17.29
C VAL A 237 -12.95 2.91 -17.05
N SER A 238 -12.06 2.20 -17.75
CA SER A 238 -10.67 2.64 -17.89
C SER A 238 -10.25 2.67 -19.35
N THR A 239 -9.47 3.67 -19.73
CA THR A 239 -9.04 3.88 -21.10
C THR A 239 -7.60 4.36 -21.16
N ASP A 240 -6.90 3.88 -22.18
CA ASP A 240 -5.57 4.31 -22.56
C ASP A 240 -5.58 4.71 -24.06
N ALA A 241 -4.40 4.92 -24.66
CA ALA A 241 -4.29 5.32 -26.05
C ALA A 241 -4.75 4.22 -27.05
N GLN A 242 -4.81 2.96 -26.64
CA GLN A 242 -5.10 1.80 -27.50
C GLN A 242 -6.49 1.23 -27.26
N ARG A 243 -6.92 1.15 -26.00
CA ARG A 243 -8.16 0.44 -25.60
C ARG A 243 -8.97 1.18 -24.55
N THR A 244 -10.26 0.86 -24.56
CA THR A 244 -11.21 1.11 -23.48
C THR A 244 -11.67 -0.23 -22.90
N VAL A 245 -11.77 -0.29 -21.58
CA VAL A 245 -12.33 -1.39 -20.79
C VAL A 245 -13.59 -0.86 -20.11
N GLY A 246 -14.71 -1.56 -20.26
CA GLY A 246 -15.98 -1.25 -19.60
C GLY A 246 -16.48 -2.44 -18.78
N GLU A 247 -16.76 -2.23 -17.49
CA GLU A 247 -17.14 -3.27 -16.53
C GLU A 247 -18.45 -2.87 -15.86
N THR A 248 -19.49 -3.70 -15.95
CA THR A 248 -20.82 -3.41 -15.38
C THR A 248 -21.01 -4.21 -14.09
N LEU A 249 -21.15 -3.51 -12.96
CA LEU A 249 -21.38 -4.14 -11.65
C LEU A 249 -22.88 -4.36 -11.39
N SER A 250 -23.72 -3.40 -11.77
CA SER A 250 -25.18 -3.53 -11.68
C SER A 250 -25.90 -2.93 -12.90
N GLY A 251 -27.11 -3.41 -13.20
CA GLY A 251 -27.89 -2.98 -14.37
C GLY A 251 -27.25 -3.38 -15.71
N THR A 252 -27.32 -2.48 -16.71
CA THR A 252 -26.84 -2.73 -18.09
C THR A 252 -26.18 -1.48 -18.68
N VAL A 253 -25.01 -1.62 -19.29
CA VAL A 253 -24.33 -0.57 -20.05
C VAL A 253 -24.33 -0.92 -21.54
N ALA A 254 -24.66 0.04 -22.40
CA ALA A 254 -24.54 -0.09 -23.85
C ALA A 254 -23.22 0.53 -24.29
N LEU A 255 -22.27 -0.27 -24.79
CA LEU A 255 -21.01 0.23 -25.35
C LEU A 255 -21.10 0.27 -26.87
N SER A 256 -20.86 1.43 -27.47
CA SER A 256 -20.96 1.69 -28.90
C SER A 256 -19.63 2.15 -29.47
N SER A 257 -19.22 1.56 -30.61
CA SER A 257 -18.04 1.96 -31.37
C SER A 257 -18.35 1.90 -32.87
N GLY A 258 -18.27 3.03 -33.55
CA GLY A 258 -18.82 3.20 -34.89
C GLY A 258 -20.32 2.86 -34.93
N SER A 259 -20.72 1.99 -35.85
CA SER A 259 -22.10 1.48 -35.99
C SER A 259 -22.43 0.27 -35.11
N HIS A 260 -21.45 -0.29 -34.39
CA HIS A 260 -21.65 -1.47 -33.56
C HIS A 260 -21.99 -1.06 -32.13
N THR A 261 -22.97 -1.73 -31.54
CA THR A 261 -23.38 -1.53 -30.13
C THR A 261 -23.54 -2.88 -29.46
N THR A 262 -22.92 -3.02 -28.30
CA THR A 262 -22.90 -4.24 -27.49
C THR A 262 -23.46 -3.93 -26.10
N LEU A 263 -24.38 -4.74 -25.60
CA LEU A 263 -24.89 -4.63 -24.24
C LEU A 263 -24.01 -5.44 -23.27
N ILE A 264 -23.56 -4.80 -22.21
CA ILE A 264 -22.79 -5.39 -21.11
C ILE A 264 -23.76 -5.50 -19.92
N GLN A 265 -24.02 -6.72 -19.46
CA GLN A 265 -24.89 -6.96 -18.31
C GLN A 265 -24.11 -6.88 -16.98
N ALA A 266 -24.82 -6.74 -15.86
CA ALA A 266 -24.26 -6.87 -14.52
C ALA A 266 -23.42 -8.15 -14.38
N GLY A 267 -22.21 -8.02 -13.83
CA GLY A 267 -21.24 -9.11 -13.73
C GLY A 267 -20.48 -9.40 -15.03
N GLN A 268 -20.61 -8.58 -16.07
CA GLN A 268 -19.84 -8.68 -17.31
C GLN A 268 -18.94 -7.45 -17.55
N GLY A 269 -17.92 -7.66 -18.36
CA GLY A 269 -17.09 -6.60 -18.92
C GLY A 269 -16.72 -6.88 -20.37
N THR A 270 -16.29 -5.85 -21.08
CA THR A 270 -15.69 -5.99 -22.41
C THR A 270 -14.54 -5.02 -22.61
N VAL A 271 -13.67 -5.37 -23.55
CA VAL A 271 -12.60 -4.52 -24.05
C VAL A 271 -12.97 -4.07 -25.46
N THR A 272 -12.66 -2.83 -25.80
CA THR A 272 -12.73 -2.34 -27.18
C THR A 272 -11.42 -1.64 -27.51
N ASN A 273 -10.93 -1.91 -28.72
CA ASN A 273 -9.78 -1.21 -29.28
C ASN A 273 -10.20 -0.56 -30.60
N GLY A 274 -9.58 0.56 -30.94
CA GLY A 274 -10.03 1.40 -32.07
C GLY A 274 -9.88 0.78 -33.47
N GLN A 275 -9.33 -0.45 -33.57
CA GLN A 275 -9.01 -1.10 -34.85
C GLN A 275 -9.69 -2.46 -35.05
N ALA A 276 -9.85 -3.28 -34.00
CA ALA A 276 -10.51 -4.59 -34.05
C ALA A 276 -11.95 -4.58 -33.48
N GLY A 277 -12.42 -3.44 -32.97
CA GLY A 277 -13.81 -3.24 -32.57
C GLY A 277 -14.09 -3.54 -31.10
N ILE A 278 -15.28 -4.09 -30.83
CA ILE A 278 -15.76 -4.43 -29.49
C ILE A 278 -15.65 -5.94 -29.31
N GLU A 279 -14.96 -6.39 -28.26
CA GLU A 279 -14.88 -7.81 -27.92
C GLU A 279 -16.23 -8.34 -27.39
N THR A 280 -16.45 -9.65 -27.48
CA THR A 280 -17.62 -10.30 -26.88
C THR A 280 -17.59 -10.09 -25.35
N PRO A 281 -18.68 -9.62 -24.70
CA PRO A 281 -18.72 -9.46 -23.26
C PRO A 281 -18.41 -10.77 -22.53
N GLN A 282 -17.45 -10.71 -21.60
CA GLN A 282 -17.01 -11.83 -20.79
C GLN A 282 -17.51 -11.64 -19.35
N ALA A 283 -17.68 -12.74 -18.62
CA ALA A 283 -17.94 -12.66 -17.18
C ALA A 283 -16.74 -12.02 -16.47
N LEU A 284 -17.00 -11.09 -15.54
CA LEU A 284 -15.97 -10.54 -14.67
C LEU A 284 -15.44 -11.67 -13.75
N PRO A 285 -14.15 -11.66 -13.39
CA PRO A 285 -13.63 -12.63 -12.44
C PRO A 285 -14.27 -12.42 -11.05
N SER A 286 -14.26 -13.47 -10.23
CA SER A 286 -14.75 -13.39 -8.84
C SER A 286 -13.92 -12.43 -7.99
N ALA A 287 -14.51 -11.84 -6.94
CA ALA A 287 -13.73 -11.11 -5.94
C ALA A 287 -12.67 -12.02 -5.28
N PRO A 288 -11.46 -11.51 -4.96
CA PRO A 288 -10.47 -12.28 -4.21
C PRO A 288 -10.93 -12.54 -2.76
N THR A 289 -10.38 -13.57 -2.12
CA THR A 289 -10.54 -13.72 -0.67
C THR A 289 -9.50 -12.87 0.07
N LEU A 290 -9.91 -12.26 1.18
CA LEU A 290 -9.04 -11.51 2.11
C LEU A 290 -8.56 -12.38 3.28
N GLY A 291 -8.61 -13.72 3.13
CA GLY A 291 -8.16 -14.67 4.14
C GLY A 291 -6.69 -14.47 4.51
N GLY A 292 -6.41 -14.34 5.81
CA GLY A 292 -5.06 -14.11 6.34
C GLY A 292 -4.68 -12.63 6.53
N VAL A 293 -5.43 -11.67 5.96
CA VAL A 293 -5.17 -10.24 6.17
C VAL A 293 -5.55 -9.82 7.61
N PRO A 294 -4.62 -9.24 8.40
CA PRO A 294 -4.93 -8.78 9.76
C PRO A 294 -5.92 -7.63 9.78
N THR A 295 -6.78 -7.57 10.81
CA THR A 295 -7.65 -6.41 11.08
C THR A 295 -6.96 -5.31 11.90
N LEU A 296 -5.80 -5.60 12.48
CA LEU A 296 -4.96 -4.65 13.23
C LEU A 296 -3.52 -4.73 12.73
N PHE A 297 -2.94 -3.56 12.44
CA PHE A 297 -1.53 -3.39 12.07
C PHE A 297 -0.83 -2.54 13.12
N GLU A 298 0.24 -3.08 13.69
CA GLU A 298 1.01 -2.49 14.81
C GLU A 298 2.44 -2.06 14.37
N ARG A 299 2.65 -1.87 13.07
CA ARG A 299 3.93 -1.45 12.46
C ARG A 299 3.63 -0.45 11.33
N PRO A 300 4.45 0.61 11.12
CA PRO A 300 4.15 1.66 10.12
C PRO A 300 4.10 1.14 8.68
N LEU A 301 4.91 0.12 8.37
CA LEU A 301 4.87 -0.61 7.10
C LEU A 301 3.87 -1.77 7.22
N MET A 302 2.66 -1.59 6.69
CA MET A 302 1.69 -2.69 6.59
C MET A 302 2.10 -3.62 5.45
N ARG A 303 1.98 -4.93 5.69
CA ARG A 303 2.15 -5.98 4.68
C ARG A 303 0.80 -6.65 4.48
N ILE A 304 0.29 -6.61 3.26
CA ILE A 304 -0.98 -7.23 2.90
C ILE A 304 -0.65 -8.32 1.89
N ASP A 305 -0.86 -9.56 2.31
CA ASP A 305 -0.65 -10.73 1.48
C ASP A 305 -2.03 -11.27 1.09
N LEU A 306 -2.30 -11.37 -0.22
CA LEU A 306 -3.56 -11.89 -0.76
C LEU A 306 -3.31 -13.26 -1.37
N PRO A 307 -4.01 -14.32 -0.94
CA PRO A 307 -3.80 -15.67 -1.48
C PRO A 307 -4.24 -15.76 -2.95
N GLU A 308 -3.67 -16.72 -3.67
CA GLU A 308 -4.00 -16.98 -5.07
C GLU A 308 -5.51 -17.21 -5.31
N ALA A 309 -6.08 -16.46 -6.25
CA ALA A 309 -7.47 -16.50 -6.66
C ALA A 309 -7.57 -16.97 -8.14
N PRO A 310 -8.46 -17.94 -8.45
CA PRO A 310 -8.59 -18.47 -9.81
C PRO A 310 -8.89 -17.40 -10.86
N GLY A 311 -8.14 -17.43 -11.97
CA GLY A 311 -8.33 -16.50 -13.10
C GLY A 311 -7.74 -15.10 -12.88
N ALA A 312 -7.06 -14.84 -11.75
CA ALA A 312 -6.31 -13.62 -11.55
C ALA A 312 -5.06 -13.58 -12.44
N ALA A 313 -4.89 -12.51 -13.20
CA ALA A 313 -3.63 -12.11 -13.85
C ALA A 313 -2.94 -10.97 -13.09
N SER A 314 -3.72 -10.14 -12.38
CA SER A 314 -3.21 -9.15 -11.44
C SER A 314 -4.21 -8.87 -10.32
N TYR A 315 -3.73 -8.24 -9.25
CA TYR A 315 -4.50 -7.76 -8.11
C TYR A 315 -4.40 -6.25 -8.03
N ARG A 316 -5.49 -5.56 -7.71
CA ARG A 316 -5.47 -4.17 -7.26
C ARG A 316 -5.93 -4.11 -5.82
N ILE A 317 -5.22 -3.34 -5.00
CA ILE A 317 -5.71 -2.92 -3.68
C ILE A 317 -5.86 -1.41 -3.61
N GLN A 318 -6.87 -0.96 -2.86
CA GLN A 318 -7.09 0.43 -2.47
C GLN A 318 -7.35 0.48 -0.96
N ILE A 319 -6.81 1.48 -0.28
CA ILE A 319 -7.06 1.73 1.14
C ILE A 319 -7.62 3.15 1.30
N ALA A 320 -8.78 3.26 1.94
CA ALA A 320 -9.51 4.52 2.10
C ALA A 320 -9.92 4.79 3.55
N GLU A 321 -10.16 6.07 3.88
CA GLU A 321 -10.67 6.50 5.20
C GLU A 321 -12.20 6.35 5.34
N ASP A 322 -12.90 5.92 4.30
CA ASP A 322 -14.35 5.67 4.30
C ASP A 322 -14.72 4.44 3.46
N ALA A 323 -15.85 3.83 3.81
CA ALA A 323 -16.37 2.63 3.18
C ALA A 323 -16.82 2.82 1.71
N ASP A 324 -17.08 4.07 1.29
CA ASP A 324 -17.48 4.41 -0.08
C ASP A 324 -16.28 4.58 -1.02
N PHE A 325 -15.05 4.52 -0.50
CA PHE A 325 -13.80 4.77 -1.21
C PHE A 325 -13.74 6.14 -1.91
N ARG A 326 -14.26 7.18 -1.24
CA ARG A 326 -14.14 8.60 -1.66
C ARG A 326 -12.79 9.18 -1.26
N ARG A 327 -12.25 8.80 -0.10
CA ARG A 327 -10.92 9.21 0.40
C ARG A 327 -9.89 8.09 0.33
N VAL A 328 -9.55 7.64 -0.88
CA VAL A 328 -8.46 6.66 -1.10
C VAL A 328 -7.12 7.32 -0.79
N ARG A 329 -6.35 6.73 0.14
CA ARG A 329 -5.01 7.21 0.56
C ARG A 329 -3.87 6.41 -0.07
N PHE A 330 -4.13 5.18 -0.48
CA PHE A 330 -3.15 4.30 -1.10
C PHE A 330 -3.82 3.42 -2.17
N GLU A 331 -3.12 3.20 -3.28
CA GLU A 331 -3.47 2.22 -4.30
C GLU A 331 -2.21 1.52 -4.78
N ALA A 332 -2.32 0.22 -5.08
CA ALA A 332 -1.28 -0.53 -5.76
C ALA A 332 -1.86 -1.61 -6.66
N VAL A 333 -1.12 -1.95 -7.72
CA VAL A 333 -1.37 -3.11 -8.58
C VAL A 333 -0.17 -4.05 -8.46
N SER A 334 -0.44 -5.36 -8.42
CA SER A 334 0.57 -6.41 -8.40
C SER A 334 0.19 -7.51 -9.40
N GLU A 335 1.16 -8.16 -10.02
CA GLU A 335 0.90 -9.34 -10.86
C GLU A 335 0.41 -10.51 -10.01
N ALA A 336 -0.30 -11.46 -10.63
CA ALA A 336 -0.69 -12.69 -9.94
C ALA A 336 0.52 -13.61 -9.75
N VAL A 337 1.05 -13.63 -8.52
CA VAL A 337 2.18 -14.47 -8.11
C VAL A 337 1.69 -15.57 -7.19
N SER A 338 2.11 -16.81 -7.45
CA SER A 338 1.82 -17.96 -6.59
C SER A 338 2.89 -18.08 -5.48
N PRO A 339 2.52 -18.36 -4.21
CA PRO A 339 1.18 -18.68 -3.72
C PRO A 339 0.32 -17.46 -3.31
N GLN A 340 0.88 -16.26 -3.31
CA GLN A 340 0.19 -15.05 -2.85
C GLN A 340 0.76 -13.76 -3.47
N ALA A 341 -0.12 -12.79 -3.71
CA ALA A 341 0.26 -11.44 -4.13
C ALA A 341 0.63 -10.58 -2.91
N HIS A 342 1.80 -9.95 -2.97
CA HIS A 342 2.40 -9.21 -1.87
C HIS A 342 2.30 -7.69 -2.05
N PHE A 343 1.73 -7.00 -1.05
CA PHE A 343 1.63 -5.54 -1.03
C PHE A 343 2.34 -4.93 0.19
N ARG A 344 2.97 -3.77 -0.03
CA ARG A 344 3.63 -2.96 1.00
C ARG A 344 2.98 -1.59 1.02
N VAL A 345 2.45 -1.20 2.17
CA VAL A 345 1.77 0.08 2.38
C VAL A 345 2.53 0.85 3.46
N ALA A 346 2.89 2.09 3.16
CA ALA A 346 3.60 3.00 4.06
C ALA A 346 2.85 4.34 4.14
N ASP A 347 3.36 5.26 4.94
CA ASP A 347 2.97 6.68 5.00
C ASP A 347 1.49 6.98 5.36
N LEU A 348 0.75 5.98 5.83
CA LEU A 348 -0.58 6.18 6.42
C LEU A 348 -0.46 6.65 7.89
N PRO A 349 -1.25 7.63 8.35
CA PRO A 349 -1.39 7.94 9.77
C PRO A 349 -2.10 6.82 10.55
N ASP A 350 -1.99 6.83 11.87
CA ASP A 350 -2.72 5.87 12.71
C ASP A 350 -4.23 6.18 12.65
N GLY A 351 -5.05 5.16 12.44
CA GLY A 351 -6.47 5.35 12.12
C GLY A 351 -7.22 4.08 11.78
N VAL A 352 -8.50 4.23 11.44
CA VAL A 352 -9.36 3.16 10.91
C VAL A 352 -9.50 3.39 9.41
N TYR A 353 -9.36 2.31 8.64
CA TYR A 353 -9.37 2.31 7.18
C TYR A 353 -10.23 1.17 6.64
N HIS A 354 -10.61 1.32 5.38
CA HIS A 354 -11.26 0.28 4.57
C HIS A 354 -10.28 -0.18 3.50
N LEU A 355 -9.96 -1.47 3.48
CA LEU A 355 -9.26 -2.14 2.38
C LEU A 355 -10.30 -2.64 1.38
N ARG A 356 -9.99 -2.46 0.10
CA ARG A 356 -10.69 -3.04 -1.05
C ARG A 356 -9.67 -3.73 -1.93
N ALA A 357 -9.94 -4.99 -2.28
CA ALA A 357 -9.13 -5.76 -3.21
C ALA A 357 -9.98 -6.25 -4.40
N ARG A 358 -9.37 -6.31 -5.57
CA ARG A 358 -9.94 -6.85 -6.82
C ARG A 358 -8.89 -7.68 -7.52
N ILE A 359 -9.34 -8.63 -8.35
CA ILE A 359 -8.48 -9.26 -9.35
C ILE A 359 -8.89 -8.81 -10.75
N ALA A 360 -7.92 -8.66 -11.63
CA ALA A 360 -8.14 -8.53 -13.07
C ALA A 360 -7.78 -9.83 -13.77
N ASN A 361 -8.56 -10.23 -14.78
CA ASN A 361 -8.22 -11.36 -15.63
C ASN A 361 -7.16 -11.00 -16.70
N THR A 362 -6.77 -11.94 -17.55
CA THR A 362 -5.76 -11.74 -18.62
C THR A 362 -6.13 -10.69 -19.66
N HIS A 363 -7.41 -10.34 -19.81
CA HIS A 363 -7.87 -9.25 -20.69
C HIS A 363 -7.81 -7.88 -19.98
N GLY A 364 -7.64 -7.87 -18.66
CA GLY A 364 -7.64 -6.68 -17.79
C GLY A 364 -9.01 -6.33 -17.20
N LEU A 365 -10.00 -7.23 -17.28
CA LEU A 365 -11.33 -7.02 -16.67
C LEU A 365 -11.27 -7.29 -15.16
N GLU A 366 -11.60 -6.29 -14.33
CA GLU A 366 -11.62 -6.39 -12.88
C GLU A 366 -12.95 -6.92 -12.31
N GLY A 367 -12.84 -7.84 -11.36
CA GLY A 367 -13.95 -8.41 -10.61
C GLY A 367 -14.65 -7.42 -9.67
N PRO A 368 -15.70 -7.89 -8.95
CA PRO A 368 -16.30 -7.18 -7.82
C PRO A 368 -15.31 -6.98 -6.65
N ASP A 369 -15.70 -6.10 -5.74
CA ASP A 369 -14.86 -5.67 -4.62
C ASP A 369 -14.90 -6.69 -3.46
N ALA A 370 -13.73 -7.14 -3.01
CA ALA A 370 -13.58 -7.74 -1.69
C ALA A 370 -13.20 -6.64 -0.70
N VAL A 371 -13.99 -6.44 0.36
CA VAL A 371 -13.79 -5.33 1.31
C VAL A 371 -13.63 -5.80 2.75
N MET A 372 -12.79 -5.11 3.52
CA MET A 372 -12.69 -5.27 4.98
C MET A 372 -12.32 -3.95 5.67
N ALA A 373 -12.70 -3.81 6.94
CA ALA A 373 -12.18 -2.76 7.80
C ALA A 373 -10.88 -3.23 8.48
N LEU A 374 -9.90 -2.32 8.59
CA LEU A 374 -8.64 -2.53 9.30
C LEU A 374 -8.28 -1.30 10.13
N ARG A 375 -7.41 -1.48 11.12
CA ARG A 375 -6.88 -0.41 11.97
C ARG A 375 -5.35 -0.37 11.91
N LEU A 376 -4.78 0.80 11.69
CA LEU A 376 -3.36 1.06 11.89
C LEU A 376 -3.17 1.71 13.26
N LYS A 377 -2.40 1.08 14.14
CA LYS A 377 -1.97 1.63 15.43
C LYS A 377 -0.48 1.36 15.64
N ALA A 378 0.34 2.02 14.83
CA ALA A 378 1.78 1.82 14.80
C ALA A 378 2.57 2.77 15.72
N ARG A 379 1.97 3.90 16.12
CA ARG A 379 2.58 4.96 16.92
C ARG A 379 1.94 5.09 18.30
N PRO A 380 2.59 5.75 19.29
CA PRO A 380 4.03 6.00 19.30
C PRO A 380 4.80 4.68 19.27
N GLU A 381 5.92 4.65 18.55
CA GLU A 381 6.71 3.45 18.35
C GLU A 381 7.23 2.90 19.70
N PRO A 382 7.37 1.56 19.85
CA PRO A 382 8.02 0.98 21.02
C PRO A 382 9.49 1.42 21.09
N PRO A 383 10.03 1.69 22.29
CA PRO A 383 11.43 2.08 22.43
C PRO A 383 12.34 0.89 22.13
N ILE A 384 13.55 1.17 21.63
CA ILE A 384 14.52 0.15 21.24
C ILE A 384 15.22 -0.39 22.50
N PRO A 385 15.21 -1.71 22.77
CA PRO A 385 16.02 -2.33 23.82
C PRO A 385 17.52 -2.08 23.58
N THR A 386 18.24 -1.62 24.61
CA THR A 386 19.69 -1.39 24.55
C THR A 386 20.48 -2.37 25.41
N ALA A 387 19.92 -2.80 26.54
CA ALA A 387 20.47 -3.87 27.36
C ALA A 387 19.38 -4.63 28.12
N PRO A 388 19.57 -5.92 28.43
CA PRO A 388 20.54 -6.80 27.80
C PRO A 388 20.15 -7.08 26.33
N VAL A 389 21.10 -7.47 25.48
CA VAL A 389 20.82 -7.82 24.08
C VAL A 389 19.94 -9.06 23.97
N ASN A 390 19.27 -9.24 22.82
CA ASN A 390 18.49 -10.44 22.57
C ASN A 390 19.34 -11.72 22.74
N HIS A 391 18.78 -12.74 23.39
CA HIS A 391 19.42 -14.01 23.76
C HIS A 391 20.57 -13.90 24.79
N ALA A 392 20.71 -12.76 25.50
CA ALA A 392 21.77 -12.59 26.50
C ALA A 392 21.69 -13.61 27.65
N LYS A 393 22.85 -14.13 28.06
CA LYS A 393 23.05 -15.02 29.22
C LYS A 393 23.56 -14.20 30.41
N VAL A 394 22.71 -13.99 31.42
CA VAL A 394 23.03 -13.20 32.62
C VAL A 394 23.22 -14.14 33.81
N ARG A 395 24.45 -14.19 34.35
CA ARG A 395 24.83 -15.00 35.52
C ARG A 395 24.72 -14.19 36.82
N ALA A 396 23.49 -13.80 37.19
CA ALA A 396 23.21 -12.96 38.36
C ALA A 396 21.81 -13.26 38.94
N LYS A 397 21.50 -12.68 40.09
CA LYS A 397 20.15 -12.76 40.72
C LYS A 397 19.22 -11.62 40.30
N GLU A 398 19.78 -10.60 39.67
CA GLU A 398 19.10 -9.41 39.18
C GLU A 398 19.62 -9.04 37.79
N VAL A 399 18.80 -8.32 37.02
CA VAL A 399 19.12 -7.81 35.70
C VAL A 399 18.62 -6.38 35.56
N THR A 400 19.41 -5.51 34.94
CA THR A 400 18.93 -4.18 34.52
C THR A 400 18.51 -4.27 33.06
N LEU A 401 17.22 -4.02 32.81
CA LEU A 401 16.67 -3.82 31.47
C LEU A 401 16.79 -2.32 31.14
N SER A 402 17.25 -1.98 29.94
CA SER A 402 17.48 -0.60 29.48
C SER A 402 17.02 -0.42 28.03
N TRP A 403 16.55 0.78 27.70
CA TRP A 403 16.02 1.11 26.37
C TRP A 403 16.26 2.57 25.97
N THR A 404 15.96 2.92 24.73
CA THR A 404 16.07 4.30 24.22
C THR A 404 14.91 5.18 24.69
N THR A 405 15.16 6.48 24.89
CA THR A 405 14.07 7.46 25.02
C THR A 405 13.31 7.61 23.69
N HIS A 406 11.98 7.63 23.73
CA HIS A 406 11.13 8.00 22.58
C HIS A 406 10.67 9.46 22.73
N PRO A 407 10.73 10.32 21.68
CA PRO A 407 10.41 11.76 21.79
C PRO A 407 9.02 12.05 22.38
N ASP A 408 7.99 11.34 21.93
CA ASP A 408 6.61 11.52 22.39
C ASP A 408 6.27 10.73 23.67
N ALA A 409 7.23 10.06 24.32
CA ALA A 409 6.93 9.26 25.51
C ALA A 409 6.61 10.15 26.73
N ARG A 410 5.44 9.92 27.32
CA ARG A 410 5.19 10.31 28.73
C ARG A 410 5.59 9.20 29.68
N GLN A 411 5.31 7.95 29.31
CA GLN A 411 5.57 6.75 30.11
C GLN A 411 5.85 5.54 29.20
N TYR A 412 6.55 4.56 29.75
CA TYR A 412 6.76 3.24 29.14
C TYR A 412 5.98 2.17 29.88
N ARG A 413 5.57 1.16 29.11
CA ARG A 413 5.00 -0.09 29.60
C ARG A 413 6.02 -1.20 29.33
N LEU A 414 6.22 -2.09 30.30
CA LEU A 414 7.17 -3.21 30.23
C LEU A 414 6.47 -4.46 30.76
N GLN A 415 6.58 -5.55 30.01
CA GLN A 415 6.16 -6.89 30.45
C GLN A 415 7.35 -7.85 30.41
N VAL A 416 7.42 -8.73 31.41
CA VAL A 416 8.32 -9.90 31.46
C VAL A 416 7.45 -11.14 31.65
N ALA A 417 7.69 -12.19 30.86
CA ALA A 417 6.92 -13.44 30.86
C ALA A 417 7.85 -14.66 30.78
N ARG A 418 7.31 -15.86 31.04
CA ARG A 418 7.99 -17.14 30.78
C ARG A 418 7.88 -17.62 29.33
N ASP A 419 6.96 -17.04 28.55
CA ASP A 419 6.63 -17.44 27.19
C ASP A 419 6.61 -16.25 26.22
N ALA A 420 6.92 -16.52 24.94
CA ALA A 420 6.95 -15.49 23.89
C ALA A 420 5.58 -14.87 23.57
N ALA A 421 4.48 -15.50 23.96
CA ALA A 421 3.12 -14.98 23.78
C ALA A 421 2.66 -14.08 24.95
N PHE A 422 3.47 -13.93 25.99
CA PHE A 422 3.18 -13.13 27.19
C PHE A 422 1.91 -13.56 27.93
N THR A 423 1.65 -14.87 27.95
CA THR A 423 0.52 -15.48 28.66
C THR A 423 0.84 -15.83 30.12
N GLN A 424 2.13 -16.05 30.43
CA GLN A 424 2.66 -16.35 31.76
C GLN A 424 3.51 -15.18 32.26
N LEU A 425 2.84 -14.05 32.57
CA LEU A 425 3.49 -12.86 33.08
C LEU A 425 4.18 -13.11 34.43
N VAL A 426 5.41 -12.63 34.55
CA VAL A 426 6.25 -12.63 35.76
C VAL A 426 6.31 -11.23 36.37
N ALA A 427 6.35 -10.20 35.52
CA ALA A 427 6.29 -8.80 35.93
C ALA A 427 5.57 -7.96 34.86
N GLU A 428 4.82 -6.96 35.31
CA GLU A 428 4.23 -5.93 34.44
C GLU A 428 4.33 -4.57 35.11
N HIS A 429 4.79 -3.58 34.34
CA HIS A 429 4.89 -2.18 34.75
C HIS A 429 4.26 -1.31 33.68
N THR A 430 3.35 -0.42 34.07
CA THR A 430 2.49 0.32 33.12
C THR A 430 2.76 1.83 33.06
N ALA A 431 3.66 2.34 33.90
CA ALA A 431 3.80 3.77 34.20
C ALA A 431 5.27 4.22 34.39
N LEU A 432 6.23 3.49 33.82
CA LEU A 432 7.66 3.78 33.96
C LEU A 432 8.02 5.12 33.31
N LYS A 433 8.88 5.91 33.96
CA LYS A 433 9.36 7.21 33.41
C LYS A 433 10.84 7.15 33.02
N ASP A 434 11.63 6.41 33.79
CA ASP A 434 13.03 6.14 33.48
C ASP A 434 13.17 5.21 32.26
N THR A 435 14.37 5.19 31.68
CA THR A 435 14.73 4.31 30.55
C THR A 435 15.49 3.05 30.98
N GLN A 436 15.43 2.73 32.27
CA GLN A 436 16.02 1.52 32.84
C GLN A 436 15.18 1.01 34.02
N LEU A 437 15.19 -0.31 34.23
CA LEU A 437 14.53 -0.99 35.34
C LEU A 437 15.35 -2.20 35.78
N THR A 438 15.75 -2.24 37.05
CA THR A 438 16.41 -3.42 37.64
C THR A 438 15.36 -4.35 38.24
N LEU A 439 15.40 -5.64 37.87
CA LEU A 439 14.48 -6.67 38.30
C LEU A 439 15.24 -7.85 38.90
N ALA A 440 14.82 -8.31 40.08
CA ALA A 440 15.23 -9.59 40.62
C ALA A 440 14.48 -10.71 39.87
N LEU A 441 15.19 -11.52 39.10
CA LEU A 441 14.62 -12.63 38.34
C LEU A 441 15.30 -13.94 38.77
N PRO A 442 14.54 -14.96 39.21
CA PRO A 442 15.07 -16.31 39.41
C PRO A 442 15.71 -16.87 38.14
N VAL A 443 16.47 -17.96 38.28
CA VAL A 443 17.03 -18.66 37.12
C VAL A 443 15.95 -19.16 36.15
N GLY A 444 16.35 -19.34 34.89
CA GLY A 444 15.50 -19.78 33.80
C GLY A 444 15.39 -18.73 32.69
N ASP A 445 14.48 -18.98 31.75
CA ASP A 445 14.34 -18.19 30.55
C ASP A 445 13.12 -17.26 30.65
N TYR A 446 13.23 -16.09 30.05
CA TYR A 446 12.23 -15.03 30.10
C TYR A 446 12.13 -14.30 28.77
N HIS A 447 10.90 -13.93 28.41
CA HIS A 447 10.60 -13.02 27.32
C HIS A 447 10.25 -11.65 27.88
N TRP A 448 10.82 -10.57 27.34
CA TRP A 448 10.46 -9.21 27.75
C TRP A 448 10.18 -8.30 26.55
N ARG A 449 9.28 -7.34 26.73
CA ARG A 449 8.86 -6.38 25.69
C ARG A 449 8.49 -5.02 26.28
N LEU A 450 8.55 -4.01 25.42
CA LEU A 450 8.33 -2.60 25.74
C LEU A 450 7.25 -1.98 24.85
N ALA A 451 6.54 -0.98 25.34
CA ALA A 451 5.63 -0.13 24.57
C ALA A 451 5.66 1.32 25.09
N THR A 452 5.52 2.29 24.18
CA THR A 452 5.43 3.72 24.53
C THR A 452 3.99 4.11 24.84
N THR A 453 3.79 5.09 25.73
CA THR A 453 2.51 5.74 26.00
C THR A 453 2.69 7.25 25.90
N ALA A 454 2.07 7.89 24.90
CA ALA A 454 2.16 9.34 24.65
C ALA A 454 1.08 10.14 25.40
N ALA A 455 -0.08 9.53 25.63
CA ALA A 455 -1.14 10.03 26.49
C ALA A 455 -1.90 8.84 27.12
N ALA A 456 -2.69 9.07 28.17
CA ALA A 456 -3.37 7.99 28.90
C ALA A 456 -4.28 7.09 28.03
N GLN A 457 -4.77 7.61 26.90
CA GLN A 457 -5.57 6.86 25.91
C GLN A 457 -4.78 6.53 24.63
N ASP A 458 -3.58 7.11 24.45
CA ASP A 458 -2.72 6.87 23.30
C ASP A 458 -1.56 5.94 23.68
N MET A 459 -1.90 4.65 23.68
CA MET A 459 -0.97 3.55 23.93
C MET A 459 -0.40 3.07 22.59
N GLY A 460 0.92 3.13 22.46
CA GLY A 460 1.65 2.55 21.33
C GLY A 460 1.64 1.02 21.36
N PRO A 461 1.89 0.37 20.22
CA PRO A 461 1.96 -1.09 20.14
C PRO A 461 3.13 -1.65 20.94
N TRP A 462 3.11 -2.97 21.17
CA TRP A 462 4.25 -3.66 21.76
C TRP A 462 5.38 -3.85 20.73
N GLY A 463 6.62 -3.67 21.21
CA GLY A 463 7.84 -4.02 20.49
C GLY A 463 8.08 -5.52 20.42
N ASP A 464 9.09 -5.90 19.65
CA ASP A 464 9.46 -7.30 19.44
C ASP A 464 10.02 -7.93 20.73
N SER A 465 9.62 -9.18 21.00
CA SER A 465 10.07 -9.91 22.20
C SER A 465 11.60 -10.07 22.22
N GLN A 466 12.20 -9.72 23.35
CA GLN A 466 13.59 -10.03 23.66
C GLN A 466 13.63 -11.28 24.57
N LEU A 467 14.50 -12.24 24.27
CA LEU A 467 14.76 -13.42 25.10
C LEU A 467 15.95 -13.15 26.04
N LEU A 468 15.78 -13.46 27.32
CA LEU A 468 16.78 -13.32 28.39
C LEU A 468 16.97 -14.66 29.10
N LEU A 469 18.23 -15.08 29.24
CA LEU A 469 18.62 -16.35 29.85
C LEU A 469 19.26 -16.09 31.22
N MET A 470 18.46 -16.07 32.29
CA MET A 470 18.97 -15.94 33.66
C MET A 470 19.58 -17.26 34.12
N ARG A 471 20.82 -17.23 34.59
CA ARG A 471 21.60 -18.40 35.01
C ARG A 471 22.20 -18.17 36.39
N GLU A 472 22.54 -19.26 37.06
CA GLU A 472 23.19 -19.17 38.37
C GLU A 472 24.49 -18.34 38.26
N PRO A 473 24.70 -17.36 39.17
CA PRO A 473 26.00 -16.75 39.33
C PRO A 473 27.01 -17.86 39.69
N PRO A 474 28.24 -17.82 39.16
CA PRO A 474 29.26 -18.77 39.56
C PRO A 474 29.45 -18.70 41.08
N PRO A 475 29.59 -19.85 41.79
CA PRO A 475 29.89 -19.82 43.21
C PRO A 475 31.19 -19.04 43.42
N GLN A 476 31.33 -18.27 44.51
CA GLN A 476 32.63 -17.69 44.80
C GLN A 476 33.62 -18.81 45.12
N PRO A 477 34.83 -18.84 44.53
CA PRO A 477 35.82 -19.84 44.88
C PRO A 477 36.18 -19.67 46.37
N PRO A 478 36.22 -20.76 47.17
CA PRO A 478 36.65 -20.66 48.54
C PRO A 478 38.13 -20.21 48.60
N PRO A 479 38.56 -19.55 49.70
CA PRO A 479 39.96 -19.22 49.89
C PRO A 479 40.83 -20.49 49.84
N PRO A 480 42.08 -20.39 49.34
CA PRO A 480 42.93 -21.57 49.20
C PRO A 480 43.22 -22.20 50.56
N VAL A 481 43.08 -23.53 50.65
CA VAL A 481 43.39 -24.26 51.88
C VAL A 481 44.89 -24.49 51.95
N ILE A 482 45.51 -23.89 52.97
CA ILE A 482 46.95 -23.94 53.20
C ILE A 482 47.21 -24.99 54.29
N THR A 483 47.89 -26.09 53.92
CA THR A 483 48.33 -27.11 54.87
C THR A 483 49.84 -26.97 55.15
N PRO A 484 50.43 -27.78 56.05
CA PRO A 484 51.88 -27.81 56.25
C PRO A 484 52.68 -28.33 55.03
N GLY A 485 52.05 -29.09 54.13
CA GLY A 485 52.71 -29.72 52.98
C GLY A 485 52.14 -29.35 51.61
N SER A 486 50.96 -28.73 51.54
CA SER A 486 50.25 -28.42 50.30
C SER A 486 49.47 -27.12 50.32
N LEU A 487 49.15 -26.64 49.13
CA LEU A 487 48.31 -25.49 48.81
C LEU A 487 47.20 -26.01 47.88
N GLN A 488 45.96 -25.90 48.33
CA GLN A 488 44.79 -26.42 47.61
C GLN A 488 43.93 -25.26 47.12
N PHE A 489 43.66 -25.23 45.82
CA PHE A 489 42.84 -24.21 45.16
C PHE A 489 41.61 -24.87 44.53
N GLN A 490 40.47 -24.20 44.63
CA GLN A 490 39.22 -24.57 43.97
C GLN A 490 38.89 -23.46 42.96
N LEU A 491 39.09 -23.76 41.68
CA LEU A 491 38.83 -22.84 40.57
C LEU A 491 37.35 -22.79 40.22
N GLN A 492 36.99 -21.82 39.39
CA GLN A 492 35.71 -21.76 38.69
C GLN A 492 35.81 -22.51 37.36
N SER A 493 34.78 -23.28 37.00
CA SER A 493 34.74 -24.09 35.78
C SER A 493 33.31 -24.26 35.24
N GLU A 494 33.16 -24.26 33.91
CA GLU A 494 32.04 -24.92 33.24
C GLU A 494 32.32 -26.45 33.13
N PRO A 495 31.30 -27.31 32.93
CA PRO A 495 31.52 -28.75 32.77
C PRO A 495 32.48 -29.06 31.61
N GLY A 496 33.36 -30.06 31.79
CA GLY A 496 34.35 -30.47 30.79
C GLY A 496 35.69 -29.74 30.87
N GLN A 497 35.69 -28.46 31.30
CA GLN A 497 36.90 -27.63 31.32
C GLN A 497 38.07 -28.25 32.09
N ARG A 498 39.23 -28.23 31.43
CA ARG A 498 40.54 -28.60 32.00
C ARG A 498 41.34 -27.34 32.29
N PHE A 499 42.36 -27.44 33.13
CA PHE A 499 43.10 -26.28 33.63
C PHE A 499 44.60 -26.50 33.54
N GLU A 500 45.34 -25.45 33.18
CA GLU A 500 46.77 -25.33 33.48
C GLU A 500 46.96 -24.26 34.54
N PHE A 501 47.70 -24.59 35.59
CA PHE A 501 47.94 -23.74 36.75
C PHE A 501 49.45 -23.59 36.99
N GLN A 502 49.87 -22.34 37.18
CA GLN A 502 51.27 -21.97 37.39
C GLN A 502 51.44 -21.24 38.72
N MET A 503 52.59 -21.46 39.36
CA MET A 503 53.02 -20.81 40.61
C MET A 503 54.47 -20.35 40.46
N ALA A 504 54.75 -19.09 40.79
CA ALA A 504 56.07 -18.47 40.67
C ALA A 504 56.43 -17.63 41.90
N SER A 505 57.72 -17.30 42.02
CA SER A 505 58.25 -16.40 43.06
C SER A 505 58.26 -14.92 42.64
N ASP A 506 57.78 -14.60 41.43
CA ASP A 506 57.57 -13.24 40.93
C ASP A 506 56.32 -13.16 40.05
N ALA A 507 55.73 -11.95 39.98
CA ALA A 507 54.50 -11.69 39.24
C ALA A 507 54.65 -11.84 37.71
N GLY A 508 55.88 -11.82 37.19
CA GLY A 508 56.17 -12.04 35.77
C GLY A 508 56.20 -13.51 35.36
N PHE A 509 56.14 -14.45 36.33
CA PHE A 509 56.31 -15.89 36.11
C PHE A 509 57.66 -16.24 35.46
N THR A 510 58.68 -15.42 35.70
CA THR A 510 60.05 -15.63 35.19
C THR A 510 60.80 -16.69 36.00
N ARG A 511 60.58 -16.75 37.32
CA ARG A 511 61.07 -17.81 38.21
C ARG A 511 59.91 -18.70 38.63
N MET A 512 59.54 -19.61 37.73
CA MET A 512 58.53 -20.63 37.96
C MET A 512 58.96 -21.52 39.14
N LEU A 513 58.02 -21.76 40.06
CA LEU A 513 58.17 -22.75 41.12
C LEU A 513 57.51 -24.06 40.72
N HIS A 514 56.26 -24.02 40.27
CA HIS A 514 55.45 -25.18 39.90
C HIS A 514 54.52 -24.87 38.72
N GLU A 515 54.31 -25.85 37.87
CA GLU A 515 53.34 -25.84 36.78
C GLU A 515 52.65 -27.20 36.72
N THR A 516 51.32 -27.21 36.58
CA THR A 516 50.55 -28.46 36.57
C THR A 516 49.30 -28.33 35.70
N ALA A 517 48.93 -29.41 35.03
CA ALA A 517 47.64 -29.54 34.37
C ALA A 517 46.68 -30.34 35.26
N SER A 518 45.44 -29.88 35.42
CA SER A 518 44.37 -30.60 36.12
C SER A 518 43.16 -30.81 35.21
N PRO A 519 42.59 -32.02 35.14
CA PRO A 519 41.34 -32.27 34.43
C PRO A 519 40.10 -31.81 35.22
N THR A 520 40.29 -31.11 36.35
CA THR A 520 39.21 -30.65 37.24
C THR A 520 39.53 -29.24 37.76
N PRO A 521 38.55 -28.48 38.26
CA PRO A 521 38.80 -27.21 38.94
C PRO A 521 39.58 -27.35 40.28
N GLN A 522 39.91 -28.55 40.73
CA GLN A 522 40.70 -28.76 41.95
C GLN A 522 42.20 -28.85 41.61
N ILE A 523 42.98 -27.95 42.20
CA ILE A 523 44.43 -27.89 42.05
C ILE A 523 45.07 -28.12 43.42
N THR A 524 45.96 -29.10 43.53
CA THR A 524 46.81 -29.28 44.71
C THR A 524 48.27 -29.12 44.30
N LEU A 525 48.95 -28.16 44.90
CA LEU A 525 50.39 -27.94 44.74
C LEU A 525 51.10 -28.24 46.07
N PRO A 526 52.36 -28.71 46.06
CA PRO A 526 53.15 -28.80 47.28
C PRO A 526 53.48 -27.39 47.79
N ARG A 527 53.61 -27.25 49.11
CA ARG A 527 53.94 -25.98 49.76
C ARG A 527 55.45 -25.70 49.63
N PRO A 528 55.88 -24.56 49.07
CA PRO A 528 57.29 -24.17 49.10
C PRO A 528 57.80 -23.95 50.53
N ALA A 529 58.98 -24.49 50.84
CA ALA A 529 59.57 -24.45 52.17
C ALA A 529 59.86 -23.02 52.67
N GLU A 530 60.32 -22.14 51.78
CA GLU A 530 60.75 -20.79 52.15
C GLU A 530 59.57 -19.86 52.52
N GLY A 531 58.36 -20.18 52.08
CA GLY A 531 57.17 -19.34 52.24
C GLY A 531 57.29 -18.00 51.49
N GLY A 532 56.74 -16.92 52.07
CA GLY A 532 56.80 -15.57 51.51
C GLY A 532 55.70 -15.26 50.50
N ARG A 533 55.93 -14.25 49.65
CA ARG A 533 55.00 -13.83 48.59
C ARG A 533 55.18 -14.70 47.36
N LEU A 534 54.15 -15.48 47.03
CA LEU A 534 54.05 -16.28 45.82
C LEU A 534 53.02 -15.66 44.87
N TYR A 535 53.15 -15.96 43.58
CA TYR A 535 52.20 -15.56 42.56
C TYR A 535 51.64 -16.79 41.86
N VAL A 536 50.32 -16.84 41.67
CA VAL A 536 49.62 -17.92 40.98
C VAL A 536 48.77 -17.38 39.83
N ARG A 537 48.63 -18.17 38.78
CA ARG A 537 47.72 -17.91 37.65
C ARG A 537 47.26 -19.22 37.04
N TYR A 538 46.13 -19.20 36.36
CA TYR A 538 45.64 -20.37 35.63
C TYR A 538 45.04 -19.98 34.28
N ARG A 539 44.88 -20.95 33.39
CA ARG A 539 44.08 -20.84 32.18
C ARG A 539 43.15 -22.05 32.06
N ALA A 540 41.95 -21.81 31.54
CA ALA A 540 41.01 -22.87 31.19
C ALA A 540 41.31 -23.38 29.76
N ILE A 541 41.01 -24.66 29.54
CA ILE A 541 41.06 -25.34 28.24
C ILE A 541 39.70 -26.01 28.07
N ASP A 542 38.97 -25.58 27.04
CA ASP A 542 37.62 -26.07 26.75
C ASP A 542 37.65 -27.44 26.05
N ASP A 543 36.50 -28.14 26.01
CA ASP A 543 36.38 -29.49 25.43
C ASP A 543 36.63 -29.52 23.91
N ASP A 544 36.41 -28.40 23.22
CA ASP A 544 36.71 -28.23 21.79
C ASP A 544 38.21 -28.00 21.51
N GLY A 545 39.03 -27.89 22.56
CA GLY A 545 40.46 -27.63 22.49
C GLY A 545 40.83 -26.15 22.50
N PHE A 546 39.89 -25.21 22.67
CA PHE A 546 40.20 -23.80 22.86
C PHE A 546 40.99 -23.59 24.15
N ILE A 547 42.15 -22.93 24.06
CA ILE A 547 43.02 -22.62 25.21
C ILE A 547 42.86 -21.14 25.55
N GLY A 548 42.26 -20.87 26.71
CA GLY A 548 42.06 -19.51 27.19
C GLY A 548 43.37 -18.79 27.58
N PRO A 549 43.33 -17.45 27.70
CA PRO A 549 44.45 -16.70 28.26
C PRO A 549 44.66 -17.04 29.74
N TYR A 550 45.87 -16.83 30.22
CA TYR A 550 46.14 -16.86 31.67
C TYR A 550 45.40 -15.72 32.39
N THR A 551 44.84 -16.02 33.57
CA THR A 551 44.35 -15.00 34.50
C THR A 551 45.45 -14.03 34.90
N SER A 552 45.06 -12.81 35.30
CA SER A 552 45.96 -11.89 35.99
C SER A 552 46.64 -12.58 37.20
N PRO A 553 47.94 -12.33 37.45
CA PRO A 553 48.66 -12.87 38.61
C PRO A 553 47.94 -12.56 39.93
N GLN A 554 47.69 -13.59 40.75
CA GLN A 554 47.16 -13.45 42.10
C GLN A 554 48.27 -13.71 43.13
N MET A 555 48.37 -12.88 44.17
CA MET A 555 49.40 -13.01 45.20
C MET A 555 48.89 -13.85 46.38
N VAL A 556 49.65 -14.87 46.76
CA VAL A 556 49.43 -15.70 47.95
C VAL A 556 50.58 -15.46 48.93
N LEU A 557 50.26 -15.03 50.15
CA LEU A 557 51.24 -14.85 51.22
C LEU A 557 51.29 -16.11 52.09
N LEU A 558 52.45 -16.75 52.16
CA LEU A 558 52.70 -17.90 53.02
C LEU A 558 53.57 -17.52 54.22
N PRO A 559 53.23 -17.98 55.45
CA PRO A 559 54.14 -17.93 56.57
C PRO A 559 55.47 -18.64 56.24
N PRO A 560 56.62 -18.01 56.51
CA PRO A 560 57.94 -18.60 56.28
C PRO A 560 58.19 -19.78 57.23
N CYS A 561 59.12 -20.65 56.85
CA CYS A 561 59.63 -21.67 57.76
C CYS A 561 60.39 -21.05 58.94
N VAL A 562 60.31 -21.68 60.11
CA VAL A 562 61.26 -21.49 61.21
C VAL A 562 62.61 -22.03 60.74
N ARG A 563 63.69 -21.26 60.96
CA ARG A 563 65.05 -21.66 60.59
C ARG A 563 65.88 -22.07 61.81
N SER A 564 66.72 -23.09 61.65
CA SER A 564 67.75 -23.48 62.62
C SER A 564 68.96 -22.54 62.55
N GLY A 565 69.92 -22.70 63.48
CA GLY A 565 71.12 -21.85 63.55
C GLY A 565 72.04 -21.92 62.33
N ASP A 566 71.89 -22.94 61.49
CA ASP A 566 72.53 -23.14 60.18
C ASP A 566 71.67 -22.61 59.01
N MET A 567 70.62 -21.83 59.30
CA MET A 567 69.69 -21.20 58.34
C MET A 567 68.80 -22.17 57.53
N GLN A 568 68.78 -23.47 57.83
CA GLN A 568 67.89 -24.44 57.19
C GLN A 568 66.46 -24.39 57.77
N CYS A 569 65.44 -24.71 56.95
CA CYS A 569 64.06 -24.81 57.42
C CYS A 569 63.86 -26.03 58.35
N VAL A 570 63.46 -25.80 59.60
CA VAL A 570 63.24 -26.85 60.60
C VAL A 570 61.97 -27.64 60.28
N LYS A 571 62.06 -28.98 60.38
CA LYS A 571 60.93 -29.89 60.21
C LYS A 571 60.56 -30.60 61.52
N GLY A 572 59.26 -30.77 61.75
CA GLY A 572 58.69 -31.69 62.73
C GLY A 572 58.01 -32.84 61.99
N GLY A 573 58.67 -33.99 61.90
CA GLY A 573 58.28 -35.08 60.99
C GLY A 573 58.36 -34.62 59.53
N GLU A 574 57.35 -34.91 58.72
CA GLU A 574 57.28 -34.46 57.32
C GLU A 574 56.89 -32.98 57.14
N ARG A 575 56.60 -32.26 58.23
CA ARG A 575 56.01 -30.91 58.20
C ARG A 575 57.06 -29.86 58.52
N PHE A 576 57.08 -28.75 57.78
CA PHE A 576 57.85 -27.57 58.19
C PHE A 576 57.22 -26.93 59.42
N LEU A 577 58.06 -26.59 60.41
CA LEU A 577 57.65 -25.63 61.44
C LEU A 577 57.57 -24.26 60.77
N THR A 578 56.45 -23.56 60.91
CA THR A 578 56.27 -22.20 60.39
C THR A 578 56.16 -21.22 61.54
N SER A 579 56.54 -19.95 61.32
CA SER A 579 56.14 -18.90 62.26
C SER A 579 54.61 -18.87 62.35
N ARG A 580 54.07 -18.41 63.49
CA ARG A 580 52.64 -18.03 63.53
C ARG A 580 52.41 -16.93 62.46
N PRO A 581 51.24 -16.93 61.80
CA PRO A 581 50.86 -15.87 60.88
C PRO A 581 50.77 -14.50 61.59
#